data_AF-A0A822E663-F1
#
_entry.id   AF-A0A822E663-F1
#
_cell.length_a   1.000
_cell.length_b   1.000
_cell.length_c   1.000
_cell.angle_alpha   90.00
_cell.angle_beta   90.00
_cell.angle_gamma   90.00
#
_symmetry.space_group_name_H-M   'P 1'
#
loop_
_entity.id
_entity.type
_entity.pdbx_description
1 polymer ?
#
loop_
_entity_poly.entity_id
_entity_poly.type
_entity_poly.pdbx_seq_one_letter_code
_entity_poly.pdbx_strand_id
1 'polypeptide(L)'
;MTGEQRDAFYSSLHMTIDVNKGTEIDKINAKNFVDITTSYYGVDHVFHDTGYHSIIDYIVKDFRDGDIRFGQIVNKISYDQDLVEVQTVNGHVCRAQYVLLTVSLGVLKGRQIVFKPLLPQWKSNAIDRIGYGLMDKVVLVWDKAWWTS
;
A
#
# COMPACT_ATOMS: atom_id res chain seq x y z
N MET A 1 -33.15 -19.68 -13.58
CA MET A 1 -31.93 -18.97 -14.01
C MET A 1 -31.25 -19.81 -15.07
N THR A 2 -30.96 -19.25 -16.23
CA THR A 2 -30.20 -19.97 -17.27
C THR A 2 -28.74 -20.14 -16.85
N GLY A 3 -27.99 -21.06 -17.47
CA GLY A 3 -26.56 -21.21 -17.21
C GLY A 3 -25.79 -19.92 -17.46
N GLU A 4 -26.12 -19.22 -18.54
CA GLU A 4 -25.52 -17.93 -18.91
C GLU A 4 -25.77 -16.82 -17.89
N GLN A 5 -27.00 -16.71 -17.37
CA GLN A 5 -27.34 -15.75 -16.31
C GLN A 5 -26.55 -16.01 -15.02
N ARG A 6 -26.27 -17.29 -14.72
CA ARG A 6 -25.49 -17.70 -13.57
C ARG A 6 -24.03 -17.31 -13.71
N ASP A 7 -23.45 -17.56 -14.87
CA ASP A 7 -22.03 -17.29 -15.10
C ASP A 7 -21.77 -15.77 -15.15
N ALA A 8 -22.69 -14.99 -15.71
CA ALA A 8 -22.65 -13.52 -15.67
C ALA A 8 -22.73 -12.97 -14.24
N PHE A 9 -23.61 -13.53 -13.40
CA PHE A 9 -23.74 -13.14 -12.00
C PHE A 9 -22.44 -13.39 -11.22
N TYR A 10 -21.87 -14.60 -11.33
CA TYR A 10 -20.63 -14.94 -10.62
C TYR A 10 -19.45 -14.08 -11.07
N SER A 11 -19.34 -13.81 -12.37
CA SER A 11 -18.28 -12.96 -12.92
C SER A 11 -18.35 -11.53 -12.36
N SER A 12 -19.55 -10.94 -12.33
CA SER A 12 -19.76 -9.60 -11.77
C SER A 12 -19.45 -9.54 -10.27
N LEU A 13 -19.86 -10.57 -9.51
CA LEU A 13 -19.59 -10.66 -8.07
C LEU A 13 -18.08 -10.77 -7.77
N HIS A 14 -17.38 -11.66 -8.49
CA HIS A 14 -15.93 -11.82 -8.35
C HIS A 14 -15.21 -10.51 -8.68
N MET A 15 -15.51 -9.90 -9.82
CA MET A 15 -14.92 -8.63 -10.22
C MET A 15 -15.13 -7.53 -9.17
N THR A 16 -16.34 -7.41 -8.63
CA THR A 16 -16.65 -6.41 -7.61
C THR A 16 -15.80 -6.62 -6.35
N ILE A 17 -15.67 -7.86 -5.89
CA ILE A 17 -14.90 -8.18 -4.68
C ILE A 17 -13.41 -7.97 -4.94
N ASP A 18 -12.90 -8.47 -6.07
CA ASP A 18 -11.49 -8.47 -6.40
C ASP A 18 -10.96 -7.04 -6.59
N VAL A 19 -11.71 -6.20 -7.30
CA VAL A 19 -11.35 -4.78 -7.51
C VAL A 19 -11.35 -4.02 -6.19
N ASN A 20 -12.37 -4.20 -5.36
CA ASN A 20 -12.46 -3.48 -4.08
C ASN A 20 -11.40 -3.92 -3.05
N LYS A 21 -10.89 -5.15 -3.18
CA LYS A 21 -9.90 -5.71 -2.24
C LYS A 21 -8.49 -5.77 -2.81
N GLY A 22 -8.32 -5.48 -4.10
CA GLY A 22 -7.04 -5.57 -4.82
C GLY A 22 -6.46 -6.98 -4.83
N THR A 23 -7.29 -8.02 -4.67
CA THR A 23 -6.84 -9.43 -4.64
C THR A 23 -8.00 -10.35 -4.97
N GLU A 24 -7.70 -11.53 -5.51
CA GLU A 24 -8.68 -12.60 -5.76
C GLU A 24 -9.44 -12.99 -4.49
N ILE A 25 -10.76 -13.23 -4.63
CA ILE A 25 -11.68 -13.65 -3.57
C ILE A 25 -11.17 -14.87 -2.78
N ASP A 26 -10.50 -15.82 -3.43
CA ASP A 26 -9.98 -17.04 -2.81
C ASP A 26 -8.81 -16.77 -1.84
N LYS A 27 -8.20 -15.58 -1.93
CA LYS A 27 -7.12 -15.13 -1.03
C LYS A 27 -7.64 -14.34 0.16
N ILE A 28 -8.94 -14.11 0.25
CA ILE A 28 -9.58 -13.30 1.28
C ILE A 28 -10.04 -14.19 2.44
N ASN A 29 -9.76 -13.75 3.67
CA ASN A 29 -10.30 -14.41 4.84
C ASN A 29 -11.82 -14.15 4.94
N ALA A 30 -12.63 -15.18 4.69
CA ALA A 30 -14.09 -15.08 4.68
C ALA A 30 -14.69 -14.53 5.99
N LYS A 31 -14.10 -14.87 7.15
CA LYS A 31 -14.58 -14.39 8.46
C LYS A 31 -14.40 -12.88 8.62
N ASN A 32 -13.28 -12.34 8.15
CA ASN A 32 -12.96 -10.92 8.25
C ASN A 32 -13.48 -10.11 7.05
N PHE A 33 -13.88 -10.77 5.95
CA PHE A 33 -14.48 -10.11 4.80
C PHE A 33 -15.82 -9.45 5.12
N VAL A 34 -16.60 -10.08 6.00
CA VAL A 34 -17.97 -9.66 6.40
C VAL A 34 -17.94 -8.55 7.46
N ASP A 35 -16.75 -8.12 7.92
CA ASP A 35 -16.63 -6.96 8.80
C ASP A 35 -16.73 -5.64 8.00
N ILE A 36 -17.87 -5.49 7.33
CA ILE A 36 -18.31 -4.30 6.58
C ILE A 36 -18.89 -3.25 7.56
N THR A 37 -18.73 -3.46 8.87
CA THR A 37 -19.26 -2.55 9.91
C THR A 37 -18.52 -1.20 9.98
N THR A 38 -17.40 -1.06 9.27
CA THR A 38 -16.79 0.25 8.99
C THR A 38 -17.48 0.88 7.79
N SER A 39 -18.72 1.32 7.98
CA SER A 39 -19.36 2.25 7.05
C SER A 39 -18.56 3.55 7.05
N TYR A 40 -17.96 3.89 5.91
CA TYR A 40 -17.45 5.24 5.68
C TYR A 40 -18.65 6.19 5.66
N TYR A 41 -18.63 7.18 6.54
CA TYR A 41 -19.65 8.23 6.60
C TYR A 41 -19.14 9.48 5.90
N GLY A 42 -20.00 10.16 5.15
CA GLY A 42 -19.67 11.39 4.45
C GLY A 42 -20.00 11.32 2.96
N VAL A 43 -19.80 12.43 2.27
CA VAL A 43 -19.90 12.49 0.80
C VAL A 43 -18.56 12.14 0.18
N ASP A 44 -18.60 11.47 -0.96
CA ASP A 44 -17.39 11.22 -1.75
C ASP A 44 -16.80 12.54 -2.23
N HIS A 45 -15.52 12.75 -1.95
CA HIS A 45 -14.77 13.90 -2.43
C HIS A 45 -13.80 13.47 -3.52
N VAL A 46 -13.93 14.06 -4.70
CA VAL A 46 -13.08 13.79 -5.86
C VAL A 46 -12.22 15.02 -6.16
N PHE A 47 -10.91 14.83 -6.19
CA PHE A 47 -9.93 15.87 -6.57
C PHE A 47 -9.79 15.92 -8.09
N HIS A 48 -10.82 16.43 -8.78
CA HIS A 48 -10.88 16.39 -10.25
C HIS A 48 -9.72 17.12 -10.93
N ASP A 49 -9.36 18.31 -10.45
CA ASP A 49 -8.39 19.17 -11.16
C ASP A 49 -6.94 18.90 -10.74
N THR A 50 -6.72 18.44 -9.51
CA THR A 50 -5.38 18.32 -8.91
C THR A 50 -4.97 16.88 -8.60
N GLY A 51 -5.93 15.95 -8.52
CA GLY A 51 -5.71 14.61 -7.99
C GLY A 51 -5.28 14.60 -6.52
N TYR A 52 -5.07 13.39 -5.99
CA TYR A 52 -4.63 13.19 -4.60
C TYR A 52 -3.23 13.76 -4.30
N HIS A 53 -2.44 14.09 -5.32
CA HIS A 53 -1.09 14.64 -5.13
C HIS A 53 -1.11 15.97 -4.36
N SER A 54 -2.17 16.76 -4.52
CA SER A 54 -2.37 18.02 -3.79
C SER A 54 -2.34 17.87 -2.25
N ILE A 55 -2.74 16.71 -1.73
CA ILE A 55 -2.65 16.41 -0.29
C ILE A 55 -1.18 16.28 0.13
N ILE A 56 -0.38 15.60 -0.69
CA ILE A 56 1.06 15.44 -0.44
C ILE A 56 1.76 16.79 -0.52
N ASP A 57 1.46 17.59 -1.56
CA ASP A 57 1.99 18.95 -1.71
C ASP A 57 1.67 19.82 -0.49
N TYR A 58 0.49 19.65 0.11
CA TYR A 58 0.12 20.36 1.32
C TYR A 58 0.95 19.91 2.52
N ILE A 59 1.09 18.60 2.75
CA ILE A 59 1.83 18.03 3.89
C ILE A 59 3.32 18.40 3.83
N VAL A 60 3.92 18.38 2.63
CA VAL A 60 5.36 18.61 2.45
C VAL A 60 5.78 20.05 2.80
N LYS A 61 4.86 21.02 2.78
CA LYS A 61 5.15 22.42 3.13
C LYS A 61 5.72 22.61 4.54
N ASP A 62 5.40 21.70 5.45
CA ASP A 62 5.86 21.78 6.85
C ASP A 62 7.27 21.22 7.05
N PHE A 63 7.87 20.61 6.02
CA PHE A 63 9.20 20.02 6.05
C PHE A 63 10.25 21.01 5.54
N ARG A 64 11.44 20.97 6.14
CA ARG A 64 12.58 21.81 5.74
C ARG A 64 13.43 21.11 4.68
N ASP A 65 14.26 21.90 4.01
CA ASP A 65 15.26 21.37 3.08
C ASP A 65 16.15 20.32 3.76
N GLY A 66 16.19 19.12 3.18
CA GLY A 66 16.97 18.00 3.70
C GLY A 66 16.24 17.06 4.67
N ASP A 67 15.03 17.40 5.11
CA ASP A 67 14.17 16.49 5.90
C ASP A 67 13.67 15.32 5.05
N ILE A 68 13.33 15.60 3.78
CA ILE A 68 12.93 14.60 2.80
C ILE A 68 14.09 14.35 1.84
N ARG A 69 14.52 13.09 1.73
CA ARG A 69 15.67 12.69 0.92
C ARG A 69 15.27 11.63 -0.10
N PHE A 70 15.03 12.05 -1.34
CA PHE A 70 14.75 11.16 -2.46
C PHE A 70 16.02 10.40 -2.91
N GLY A 71 15.83 9.28 -3.60
CA GLY A 71 16.94 8.44 -4.09
C GLY A 71 17.70 7.69 -2.99
N GLN A 72 17.27 7.77 -1.73
CA GLN A 72 17.88 7.09 -0.58
C GLN A 72 17.19 5.75 -0.31
N ILE A 73 17.49 4.75 -1.14
CA ILE A 73 16.92 3.40 -0.98
C ILE A 73 17.56 2.72 0.22
N VAL A 74 16.81 2.57 1.32
CA VAL A 74 17.24 1.85 2.52
C VAL A 74 17.32 0.35 2.24
N ASN A 75 18.44 -0.29 2.57
CA ASN A 75 18.64 -1.74 2.40
C ASN A 75 19.06 -2.45 3.69
N LYS A 76 19.41 -1.72 4.74
CA LYS A 76 19.76 -2.31 6.03
C LYS A 76 19.44 -1.38 7.18
N ILE A 77 18.91 -1.96 8.26
CA ILE A 77 18.60 -1.28 9.51
C ILE A 77 19.25 -2.08 10.63
N SER A 78 20.23 -1.47 11.31
CA SER A 78 20.83 -2.05 12.52
C SER A 78 20.33 -1.28 13.73
N TYR A 79 19.98 -1.95 14.82
CA TYR A 79 19.43 -1.30 16.01
C TYR A 79 19.83 -2.02 17.29
N ASP A 80 20.06 -1.25 18.34
CA ASP A 80 20.25 -1.71 19.71
C ASP A 80 19.37 -0.88 20.67
N GLN A 81 19.72 -0.84 21.96
CA GLN A 81 18.94 -0.12 22.98
C GLN A 81 19.10 1.40 22.89
N ASP A 82 20.20 1.88 22.31
CA ASP A 82 20.59 3.29 22.35
C ASP A 82 20.51 3.97 20.97
N LEU A 83 20.74 3.19 19.90
CA LEU A 83 20.88 3.74 18.57
C LEU A 83 20.33 2.82 17.46
N VAL A 84 19.79 3.47 16.43
CA VAL A 84 19.42 2.87 15.15
C VAL A 84 20.29 3.46 14.05
N GLU A 85 20.87 2.58 13.24
CA GLU A 85 21.64 2.89 12.05
C GLU A 85 20.89 2.43 10.80
N VAL A 86 20.53 3.38 9.94
CA VAL A 86 19.85 3.16 8.66
C VAL A 86 20.87 3.32 7.54
N GLN A 87 21.14 2.24 6.82
CA GLN A 87 22.04 2.21 5.69
C GLN A 87 21.23 2.11 4.38
N THR A 88 21.69 2.86 3.39
CA THR A 88 21.14 2.88 2.05
C THR A 88 22.05 2.14 1.06
N VAL A 89 21.50 1.80 -0.11
CA VAL A 89 22.23 1.09 -1.19
C VAL A 89 23.47 1.86 -1.65
N ASN A 90 23.44 3.19 -1.65
CA ASN A 90 24.57 4.03 -2.06
C ASN A 90 25.66 4.18 -0.98
N GLY A 91 25.51 3.50 0.17
CA GLY A 91 26.45 3.55 1.28
C GLY A 91 26.22 4.68 2.27
N HIS A 92 25.26 5.58 2.04
CA HIS A 92 24.90 6.61 3.01
C HIS A 92 24.30 5.98 4.28
N VAL A 93 24.73 6.48 5.44
CA VAL A 93 24.32 6.02 6.76
C VAL A 93 23.71 7.16 7.55
N CYS A 94 22.50 6.95 8.07
CA CYS A 94 21.82 7.84 9.00
C CYS A 94 21.73 7.19 10.38
N ARG A 95 21.92 7.97 11.45
CA ARG A 95 21.84 7.49 12.84
C ARG A 95 20.80 8.28 13.61
N ALA A 96 19.97 7.58 14.37
CA ALA A 96 18.92 8.16 15.18
C ALA A 96 18.67 7.31 16.43
N GLN A 97 18.08 7.89 17.47
CA GLN A 97 17.65 7.12 18.65
C GLN A 97 16.42 6.24 18.34
N TYR A 98 15.58 6.68 17.40
CA TYR A 98 14.37 5.97 17.00
C TYR A 98 14.18 6.05 15.49
N VAL A 99 13.54 5.03 14.92
CA VAL A 99 13.14 4.98 13.52
C VAL A 99 11.67 4.58 13.40
N LEU A 100 10.91 5.40 12.68
CA LEU A 100 9.56 5.06 12.24
C LEU A 100 9.65 4.40 10.87
N LEU A 101 9.20 3.14 10.77
CA LEU A 101 9.24 2.38 9.52
C LEU A 101 7.87 2.37 8.85
N THR A 102 7.75 3.07 7.72
CA THR A 102 6.51 3.22 6.93
C THR A 102 6.59 2.55 5.55
N VAL A 103 7.51 1.60 5.36
CA VAL A 103 7.63 0.87 4.09
C VAL A 103 6.40 0.00 3.84
N SER A 104 6.08 -0.23 2.57
CA SER A 104 4.95 -1.09 2.23
C SER A 104 5.18 -2.53 2.72
N LEU A 105 4.08 -3.25 2.99
CA LEU A 105 4.16 -4.67 3.34
C LEU A 105 4.85 -5.50 2.23
N GLY A 106 4.69 -5.11 0.96
CA GLY A 106 5.39 -5.74 -0.16
C GLY A 106 6.92 -5.67 -0.05
N VAL A 107 7.48 -4.55 0.39
CA VAL A 107 8.93 -4.39 0.63
C VAL A 107 9.39 -5.34 1.75
N LEU A 108 8.62 -5.45 2.83
CA LEU A 108 8.92 -6.36 3.95
C LEU A 108 8.84 -7.83 3.53
N LYS A 109 7.81 -8.21 2.76
CA LYS A 109 7.67 -9.56 2.20
C LYS A 109 8.79 -9.90 1.23
N GLY A 110 9.23 -8.94 0.42
CA GLY A 110 10.36 -9.07 -0.49
C GLY A 110 11.73 -9.12 0.17
N ARG A 111 11.82 -8.95 1.51
CA ARG A 111 13.06 -8.98 2.30
C ARG A 111 14.15 -8.04 1.74
N GLN A 112 13.75 -6.91 1.18
CA GLN A 112 14.68 -5.93 0.58
C GLN A 112 15.50 -5.15 1.63
N ILE A 113 15.06 -5.17 2.89
CA ILE A 113 15.74 -4.53 4.02
C ILE A 113 16.24 -5.61 4.97
N VAL A 114 17.54 -5.61 5.23
CA VAL A 114 18.17 -6.48 6.22
C VAL A 114 18.07 -5.84 7.61
N PHE A 115 17.47 -6.55 8.57
CA PHE A 115 17.38 -6.11 9.96
C PHE A 115 18.48 -6.76 10.81
N LYS A 116 19.19 -5.97 11.63
CA LYS A 116 20.20 -6.47 12.58
C LYS A 116 19.98 -5.85 13.98
N PRO A 117 19.53 -6.61 14.99
CA PRO A 117 19.17 -8.02 14.95
C PRO A 117 17.96 -8.28 14.03
N LEU A 118 17.72 -9.55 13.72
CA LEU A 118 16.54 -9.96 12.96
C LEU A 118 15.25 -9.52 13.67
N LEU A 119 14.20 -9.28 12.88
CA LEU A 119 12.89 -9.00 13.44
C LEU A 119 12.42 -10.17 14.32
N PRO A 120 11.78 -9.90 15.47
CA PRO A 120 11.22 -10.95 16.31
C PRO A 120 10.27 -11.87 15.53
N GLN A 121 10.25 -13.15 15.88
CA GLN A 121 9.51 -14.18 15.15
C GLN A 121 8.03 -13.82 14.95
N TRP A 122 7.38 -13.23 15.96
CA TRP A 122 5.98 -12.83 15.87
C TRP A 122 5.73 -11.79 14.76
N LYS A 123 6.69 -10.89 14.52
CA LYS A 123 6.59 -9.85 13.49
C LYS A 123 6.85 -10.43 12.10
N SER A 124 7.86 -11.27 11.95
CA SER A 124 8.13 -12.00 10.71
C SER A 124 6.94 -12.88 10.30
N ASN A 125 6.36 -13.63 11.25
CA ASN A 125 5.17 -14.43 11.02
C ASN A 125 3.96 -13.58 10.59
N ALA A 126 3.79 -12.39 11.17
CA ALA A 126 2.72 -11.48 10.76
C ALA A 126 2.94 -10.96 9.34
N ILE A 127 4.17 -10.53 9.01
CA ILE A 127 4.55 -10.09 7.66
C ILE A 127 4.24 -11.19 6.63
N ASP A 128 4.51 -12.44 6.96
CA ASP A 128 4.30 -13.56 6.03
C ASP A 128 2.81 -13.91 5.86
N ARG A 129 2.03 -13.83 6.93
CA ARG A 129 0.61 -14.20 6.93
C ARG A 129 -0.34 -13.15 6.37
N ILE A 130 -0.05 -11.85 6.52
CA ILE A 130 -0.94 -10.79 6.03
C ILE A 130 -0.90 -10.77 4.49
N GLY A 131 -2.07 -10.73 3.84
CA GLY A 131 -2.16 -10.64 2.38
C GLY A 131 -1.66 -9.29 1.86
N TYR A 132 -1.04 -9.28 0.68
CA TYR A 132 -0.64 -8.06 -0.02
C TYR A 132 -1.09 -8.19 -1.48
N GLY A 133 -2.12 -7.42 -1.83
CA GLY A 133 -2.77 -7.45 -3.13
C GLY A 133 -2.05 -6.63 -4.20
N LEU A 134 -2.53 -6.74 -5.43
CA LEU A 134 -2.10 -5.97 -6.60
C LEU A 134 -3.33 -5.47 -7.34
N MET A 135 -3.37 -4.16 -7.61
CA MET A 135 -4.38 -3.53 -8.46
C MET A 135 -3.72 -2.42 -9.26
N ASP A 136 -3.81 -2.53 -10.58
CA ASP A 136 -3.32 -1.52 -11.50
C ASP A 136 -4.48 -0.73 -12.11
N LYS A 137 -4.15 0.45 -12.65
CA LYS A 137 -5.10 1.31 -13.38
C LYS A 137 -4.55 1.59 -14.76
N VAL A 138 -5.41 1.47 -15.77
CA VAL A 138 -5.10 1.93 -17.13
C VAL A 138 -5.76 3.29 -17.31
N VAL A 139 -4.95 4.32 -17.55
CA VAL A 139 -5.44 5.68 -17.82
C VAL A 139 -5.43 5.91 -19.31
N LEU A 140 -6.61 6.19 -19.86
CA LEU A 140 -6.81 6.47 -21.28
C LEU A 140 -7.30 7.91 -21.42
N VAL A 141 -6.65 8.70 -22.28
CA VAL A 141 -6.91 10.13 -22.47
C VAL A 141 -7.35 10.36 -23.90
N TRP A 142 -8.43 11.13 -24.07
CA TRP A 142 -8.98 11.51 -25.36
C TRP A 142 -9.25 13.01 -25.40
N ASP A 143 -9.15 13.60 -26.59
CA ASP A 143 -9.46 15.03 -26.79
C ASP A 143 -10.96 15.33 -26.62
N LYS A 144 -11.82 14.35 -26.91
CA LYS A 144 -13.28 14.47 -26.77
C LYS A 144 -13.87 13.17 -26.25
N ALA A 145 -14.76 13.27 -25.27
CA ALA A 145 -15.55 12.14 -24.79
C ALA A 145 -16.46 11.60 -25.91
N TRP A 146 -16.34 10.30 -26.19
CA TRP A 146 -17.11 9.59 -27.21
C TRP A 146 -17.99 8.49 -26.61
N TRP A 147 -17.78 8.15 -25.33
CA TRP A 147 -18.61 7.19 -24.61
C TRP A 147 -19.97 7.80 -24.24
N THR A 148 -21.02 6.99 -24.29
CA THR A 148 -22.35 7.33 -23.78
C THR A 148 -22.33 7.36 -22.26
N SER A 149 -22.93 8.38 -21.65
CA SER A 149 -23.09 8.53 -20.19
C SER A 149 -24.02 7.49 -19.59
#